data_AF-A0A8W8LBW7-F1
#
_entry.id   AF-A0A8W8LBW7-F1
#
_cell.length_a   1.000
_cell.length_b   1.000
_cell.length_c   1.000
_cell.angle_alpha   90.00
_cell.angle_beta   90.00
_cell.angle_gamma   90.00
#
_symmetry.space_group_name_H-M   'P 1'
#
loop_
_entity.id
_entity.type
_entity.pdbx_description
1 polymer ?
#
loop_
_entity_poly.entity_id
_entity_poly.type
_entity_poly.pdbx_seq_one_letter_code
_entity_poly.pdbx_strand_id
1 'polypeptide(L)'
;TLTDARNSDWLGVTRVLVDGGDYIGYLRSDGSFVVNELPSGSYVVEISNPNYIFESARVDISRKGMVRARRVNYLQFSDKTSMSYPLDLKDRQKAKYFQTREQWRITDFLMNPMVLTMVLPLLLIMVLPKLMNAADPEAQKEMQSQMKAFNDKSTVPDISEMLASWFPSTDTKKPKHKAKKK
;
A
#
# COMPACT_ATOMS: atom_id res chain seq x y z
N THR A 1 4.88 -31.31 -1.52
CA THR A 1 5.13 -32.48 -0.65
C THR A 1 6.47 -32.33 0.07
N LEU A 2 6.47 -31.52 1.14
CA LEU A 2 7.54 -31.43 2.14
C LEU A 2 6.86 -31.13 3.48
N THR A 3 6.18 -32.14 4.00
CA THR A 3 5.28 -32.07 5.16
C THR A 3 5.90 -32.50 6.48
N ASP A 4 7.19 -32.89 6.56
CA ASP A 4 7.60 -33.77 7.66
C ASP A 4 8.84 -33.37 8.49
N ALA A 5 9.33 -32.12 8.42
CA ALA A 5 10.48 -31.71 9.24
C ALA A 5 10.40 -30.30 9.86
N ARG A 6 9.30 -29.56 9.68
CA ARG A 6 9.16 -28.16 10.17
C ARG A 6 8.26 -27.99 11.39
N ASN A 7 7.66 -29.07 11.90
CA ASN A 7 6.56 -28.95 12.86
C ASN A 7 7.02 -28.82 14.34
N SER A 8 8.29 -29.07 14.67
CA SER A 8 8.81 -28.96 16.05
C SER A 8 9.35 -27.57 16.38
N ASP A 9 10.13 -26.97 15.47
CA ASP A 9 10.85 -25.72 15.77
C ASP A 9 9.90 -24.54 15.96
N TRP A 10 8.80 -24.50 15.21
CA TRP A 10 7.85 -23.39 15.29
C TRP A 10 7.09 -23.38 16.63
N LEU A 11 6.74 -24.55 17.18
CA LEU A 11 6.07 -24.66 18.48
C LEU A 11 6.96 -24.16 19.61
N GLY A 12 8.26 -24.47 19.56
CA GLY A 12 9.22 -24.06 20.59
C GLY A 12 9.49 -22.55 20.64
N VAL A 13 9.36 -21.86 19.50
CA VAL A 13 9.58 -20.41 19.40
C VAL A 13 8.29 -19.59 19.45
N THR A 14 7.12 -20.24 19.44
CA THR A 14 5.81 -19.56 19.48
C THR A 14 5.26 -19.58 20.89
N ARG A 15 4.81 -18.42 21.37
CA ARG A 15 4.15 -18.28 22.68
C ARG A 15 2.85 -17.53 22.53
N VAL A 16 1.84 -17.93 23.29
CA VAL A 16 0.60 -17.15 23.44
C VAL A 16 0.80 -16.23 24.64
N LEU A 17 0.73 -14.93 24.40
CA LEU A 17 0.85 -13.92 25.43
C LEU A 17 -0.53 -13.34 25.70
N VAL A 18 -0.88 -13.22 26.97
CA VAL A 18 -2.09 -12.53 27.41
C VAL A 18 -1.66 -11.29 28.19
N ASP A 19 -2.22 -10.14 27.84
CA ASP A 19 -1.89 -8.81 28.39
C ASP A 19 -0.38 -8.54 28.44
N GLY A 20 0.30 -8.78 27.31
CA GLY A 20 1.75 -8.52 27.21
C GLY A 20 2.64 -9.51 27.96
N GLY A 21 2.08 -10.60 28.50
CA GLY A 21 2.83 -11.68 29.14
C GLY A 21 2.49 -11.91 30.61
N ASP A 22 1.48 -11.23 31.16
CA ASP A 22 0.94 -11.50 32.49
C ASP A 22 0.49 -12.96 32.64
N TYR A 23 -0.10 -13.52 31.56
CA TYR A 23 -0.33 -14.95 31.43
C TYR A 23 0.29 -15.45 30.14
N ILE A 24 0.89 -16.64 30.21
CA ILE A 24 1.59 -17.27 29.08
C ILE A 24 0.95 -18.62 28.80
N GLY A 25 0.55 -18.81 27.54
CA GLY A 25 0.10 -20.08 26.99
C GLY A 25 1.10 -20.66 26.00
N TYR A 26 0.99 -21.97 25.79
CA TYR A 26 1.79 -22.71 24.83
C TYR A 26 0.89 -23.37 23.79
N LEU A 27 1.41 -23.51 22.57
CA LEU A 27 0.74 -24.23 21.51
C LEU A 27 0.97 -25.73 21.69
N ARG A 28 -0.06 -26.50 21.36
CA ARG A 28 -0.01 -27.95 21.22
C ARG A 28 0.48 -28.32 19.82
N SER A 29 0.77 -29.60 19.61
CA SER A 29 1.24 -30.14 18.33
C SER A 29 0.27 -29.94 17.16
N ASP A 30 -1.02 -29.78 17.45
CA ASP A 30 -2.08 -29.49 16.48
C ASP A 30 -2.25 -27.98 16.20
N GLY A 31 -1.45 -27.13 16.82
CA GLY A 31 -1.55 -25.67 16.74
C GLY A 31 -2.61 -25.04 17.63
N SER A 32 -3.39 -25.84 18.36
CA SER A 32 -4.35 -25.32 19.34
C SER A 32 -3.63 -24.83 20.60
N PHE A 33 -4.26 -23.94 21.35
CA PHE A 33 -3.73 -23.47 22.64
C PHE A 33 -4.86 -23.31 23.65
N VAL A 34 -4.50 -23.40 24.93
CA VAL A 34 -5.40 -23.15 26.04
C VAL A 34 -4.64 -22.37 27.10
N VAL A 35 -5.22 -21.28 27.59
CA VAL A 35 -4.71 -20.52 28.73
C VAL A 35 -5.68 -20.71 29.88
N ASN A 36 -5.20 -21.26 30.99
CA ASN A 36 -6.00 -21.54 32.17
C ASN A 36 -5.84 -20.43 33.22
N GLU A 37 -6.69 -20.48 34.25
CA GLU A 37 -6.60 -19.62 35.44
C GLU A 37 -6.73 -18.11 35.18
N LEU A 38 -7.42 -17.75 34.09
CA LEU A 38 -7.80 -16.37 33.80
C LEU A 38 -9.01 -15.94 34.63
N PRO A 39 -8.91 -14.92 35.50
CA PRO A 39 -10.06 -14.38 36.21
C PRO A 39 -11.04 -13.67 35.25
N SER A 40 -12.21 -13.28 35.76
CA SER A 40 -13.15 -12.49 34.94
C SER A 40 -12.58 -11.11 34.65
N GLY A 41 -12.45 -10.77 33.37
CA GLY A 41 -11.80 -9.54 32.92
C GLY A 41 -11.83 -9.38 31.41
N SER A 42 -11.21 -8.31 30.93
CA SER A 42 -10.93 -8.08 29.50
C SER A 42 -9.44 -8.24 29.29
N TYR A 43 -9.07 -9.14 28.40
CA TYR A 43 -7.68 -9.47 28.09
C TYR A 43 -7.38 -9.24 26.62
N VAL A 44 -6.14 -8.93 26.29
CA VAL A 44 -5.61 -8.94 24.94
C VAL A 44 -4.75 -10.19 24.76
N VAL A 45 -5.13 -11.04 23.80
CA VAL A 45 -4.42 -12.26 23.45
C VAL A 45 -3.62 -12.02 22.17
N GLU A 46 -2.34 -12.32 22.23
CA GLU A 46 -1.39 -12.16 21.13
C GLU A 46 -0.58 -13.43 20.95
N ILE A 47 -0.22 -13.75 19.70
CA ILE A 47 0.71 -14.84 19.41
C ILE A 47 2.06 -14.22 19.06
N SER A 48 3.06 -14.51 19.89
CA SER A 48 4.43 -14.09 19.70
C SER A 48 5.20 -15.16 18.92
N ASN A 49 5.75 -14.76 17.78
CA ASN A 49 6.61 -15.61 16.95
C ASN A 49 7.70 -14.73 16.30
N PRO A 50 8.96 -15.21 16.23
CA PRO A 50 10.05 -14.43 15.65
C PRO A 50 10.01 -14.33 14.13
N ASN A 51 9.22 -15.13 13.42
CA ASN A 51 9.17 -15.16 11.96
C ASN A 51 7.85 -14.63 11.40
N TYR A 52 6.77 -14.65 12.17
CA TYR A 52 5.42 -14.33 11.72
C TYR A 52 4.74 -13.34 12.66
N ILE A 53 3.97 -12.44 12.09
CA ILE A 53 3.15 -11.46 12.80
C ILE A 53 1.70 -11.93 12.74
N PHE A 54 1.09 -12.13 13.90
CA PHE A 54 -0.29 -12.58 14.05
C PHE A 54 -1.24 -11.41 14.34
N GLU A 55 -2.53 -11.63 14.12
CA GLU A 55 -3.56 -10.73 14.61
C GLU A 55 -3.77 -10.89 16.13
N SER A 56 -3.87 -9.78 16.83
CA SER A 56 -4.25 -9.72 18.26
C SER A 56 -5.76 -9.73 18.42
N ALA A 57 -6.27 -10.46 19.40
CA ALA A 57 -7.70 -10.50 19.74
C ALA A 57 -7.96 -10.07 21.18
N ARG A 58 -9.04 -9.32 21.40
CA ARG A 58 -9.51 -8.96 22.74
C ARG A 58 -10.53 -9.99 23.18
N VAL A 59 -10.33 -10.57 24.35
CA VAL A 59 -11.23 -11.57 24.94
C VAL A 59 -11.81 -11.02 26.23
N ASP A 60 -13.13 -10.91 26.29
CA ASP A 60 -13.83 -10.56 27.53
C ASP A 60 -14.43 -11.82 28.17
N ILE A 61 -14.11 -12.03 29.44
CA ILE A 61 -14.60 -13.14 30.25
C ILE A 61 -15.53 -12.59 31.32
N SER A 62 -16.81 -12.93 31.23
CA SER A 62 -17.79 -12.57 32.25
C SER A 62 -17.58 -13.38 33.53
N ARG A 63 -18.04 -12.86 34.68
CA ARG A 63 -18.09 -13.61 35.96
C ARG A 63 -18.87 -14.94 35.85
N LYS A 64 -19.77 -15.05 34.88
CA LYS A 64 -20.55 -16.27 34.58
C LYS A 64 -19.81 -17.26 33.66
N GLY A 65 -18.57 -16.97 33.26
CA GLY A 65 -17.79 -17.79 32.32
C GLY A 65 -18.15 -17.59 30.84
N MET A 66 -19.04 -16.65 30.51
CA MET A 66 -19.32 -16.32 29.11
C MET A 66 -18.13 -15.60 28.49
N VAL A 67 -17.61 -16.13 27.39
CA VAL A 67 -16.46 -15.58 26.66
C VAL A 67 -16.93 -14.85 25.39
N ARG A 68 -16.36 -13.67 25.13
CA ARG A 68 -16.60 -12.92 23.89
C ARG A 68 -15.26 -12.49 23.31
N ALA A 69 -15.01 -12.84 22.05
CA ALA A 69 -13.84 -12.41 21.31
C ALA A 69 -14.18 -11.22 20.40
N ARG A 70 -13.28 -10.24 20.35
CA ARG A 70 -13.40 -9.03 19.54
C ARG A 70 -12.04 -8.69 18.93
N ARG A 71 -12.06 -8.01 17.78
CA ARG A 71 -10.82 -7.47 17.20
C ARG A 71 -10.26 -6.37 18.11
N VAL A 72 -8.95 -6.36 18.31
CA VAL A 72 -8.31 -5.29 19.10
C VAL A 72 -8.27 -4.00 18.28
N ASN A 73 -8.84 -2.93 18.83
CA ASN A 73 -8.71 -1.57 18.31
C ASN A 73 -8.35 -0.64 19.48
N TYR A 74 -7.12 -0.12 19.46
CA TYR A 74 -6.60 0.76 20.50
C TYR A 74 -7.05 2.22 20.33
N LEU A 75 -7.46 2.62 19.12
CA LEU A 75 -7.87 3.99 18.80
C LEU A 75 -9.34 4.22 19.14
N GLN A 76 -10.19 3.21 18.89
CA GLN A 76 -11.62 3.30 19.11
C GLN A 76 -12.14 2.08 19.87
N PHE A 77 -12.27 2.23 21.19
CA PHE A 77 -12.79 1.17 22.07
C PHE A 77 -14.28 0.85 21.84
N SER A 78 -15.02 1.72 21.16
CA SER A 78 -16.45 1.51 20.84
C SER A 78 -16.68 0.64 19.62
N ASP A 79 -15.65 0.40 18.81
CA ASP A 79 -15.73 -0.51 17.66
C ASP A 79 -15.82 -1.96 18.16
N LYS A 80 -16.97 -2.58 17.89
CA LYS A 80 -17.32 -3.93 18.37
C LYS A 80 -17.33 -4.90 17.20
N THR A 81 -16.17 -5.05 16.56
CA THR A 81 -15.99 -6.13 15.58
C THR A 81 -15.87 -7.46 16.33
N SER A 82 -16.94 -8.25 16.32
CA SER A 82 -16.97 -9.58 16.94
C SER A 82 -16.07 -10.55 16.17
N MET A 83 -15.33 -11.37 16.89
CA MET A 83 -14.58 -12.50 16.35
C MET A 83 -15.22 -13.82 16.79
N SER A 84 -14.97 -14.89 16.04
CA SER A 84 -15.39 -16.23 16.45
C SER A 84 -14.65 -16.66 17.71
N TYR A 85 -15.31 -17.50 18.51
CA TYR A 85 -14.71 -18.23 19.61
C TYR A 85 -15.00 -19.72 19.42
N PRO A 86 -14.03 -20.64 19.55
CA PRO A 86 -12.61 -20.46 19.89
C PRO A 86 -11.85 -19.54 18.92
N LEU A 87 -10.75 -18.94 19.40
CA LEU A 87 -9.94 -18.01 18.62
C LEU A 87 -9.24 -18.72 17.46
N ASP A 88 -9.51 -18.29 16.23
CA ASP A 88 -8.76 -18.65 15.02
C ASP A 88 -7.88 -17.45 14.62
N LEU A 89 -6.65 -17.42 15.14
CA LEU A 89 -5.70 -16.34 14.90
C LEU A 89 -4.79 -16.71 13.74
N LYS A 90 -5.01 -16.07 12.59
CA LYS A 90 -4.20 -16.28 11.39
C LYS A 90 -2.99 -15.36 11.37
N ASP A 91 -1.93 -15.82 10.71
CA ASP A 91 -0.78 -14.98 10.42
C ASP A 91 -1.17 -13.91 9.40
N ARG A 92 -0.76 -12.67 9.66
CA ARG A 92 -0.97 -11.56 8.74
C ARG A 92 0.16 -11.46 7.72
N GLN A 93 1.39 -11.61 8.18
CA GLN A 93 2.58 -11.48 7.35
C GLN A 93 3.82 -12.10 8.01
N LYS A 94 4.81 -12.42 7.19
CA LYS A 94 6.17 -12.73 7.67
C LYS A 94 6.81 -11.46 8.25
N ALA A 95 7.44 -11.59 9.41
CA ALA A 95 8.15 -10.49 10.06
C ALA A 95 9.33 -10.03 9.19
N LYS A 96 9.35 -8.74 8.84
CA LYS A 96 10.41 -8.10 8.07
C LYS A 96 11.21 -7.17 8.99
N TYR A 97 12.23 -7.70 9.64
CA TYR A 97 13.10 -6.91 10.51
C TYR A 97 14.13 -6.07 9.73
N PHE A 98 14.46 -6.51 8.52
CA PHE A 98 15.47 -5.86 7.69
C PHE A 98 14.81 -5.11 6.53
N GLN A 99 15.25 -3.88 6.34
CA GLN A 99 14.92 -3.12 5.14
C GLN A 99 15.83 -3.57 4.00
N THR A 100 15.24 -3.83 2.83
CA THR A 100 16.01 -4.10 1.62
C THR A 100 16.73 -2.84 1.19
N ARG A 101 18.03 -2.94 0.87
CA ARG A 101 18.77 -1.81 0.31
C ARG A 101 18.14 -1.37 -1.00
N GLU A 102 18.05 -0.06 -1.20
CA GLU A 102 17.67 0.50 -2.50
C GLU A 102 18.68 0.01 -3.54
N GLN A 103 18.17 -0.65 -4.56
CA GLN A 103 18.98 -1.13 -5.67
C GLN A 103 18.82 -0.13 -6.82
N TRP A 104 19.88 0.07 -7.58
CA TRP A 104 19.78 0.75 -8.86
C TRP A 104 18.90 -0.06 -9.79
N ARG A 105 17.63 0.35 -9.94
CA ARG A 105 16.69 -0.25 -10.88
C ARG A 105 16.66 0.62 -12.13
N ILE A 106 17.06 0.04 -13.26
CA ILE A 106 17.03 0.73 -14.57
C ILE A 106 15.60 1.21 -14.89
N THR A 107 14.59 0.45 -14.46
CA THR A 107 13.18 0.85 -14.56
C THR A 107 12.88 2.15 -13.83
N ASP A 108 13.45 2.34 -12.63
CA ASP A 108 13.21 3.50 -11.80
C ASP A 108 13.93 4.74 -12.37
N PHE A 109 15.03 4.53 -13.08
CA PHE A 109 15.68 5.56 -13.90
C PHE A 109 14.86 5.92 -15.15
N LEU A 110 14.37 4.93 -15.91
CA LEU A 110 13.58 5.18 -17.13
C LEU A 110 12.20 5.79 -16.83
N MET A 111 11.56 5.37 -15.75
CA MET A 111 10.28 5.92 -15.27
C MET A 111 10.44 7.21 -14.46
N ASN A 112 11.65 7.74 -14.34
CA ASN A 112 11.87 9.04 -13.74
C ASN A 112 11.24 10.13 -14.64
N PRO A 113 10.35 10.99 -14.11
CA PRO A 113 9.69 12.03 -14.91
C PRO A 113 10.67 12.94 -15.65
N MET A 114 11.88 13.17 -15.12
CA MET A 114 12.89 13.97 -15.80
C MET A 114 13.49 13.26 -17.02
N VAL A 115 13.77 11.97 -16.92
CA VAL A 115 14.34 11.17 -18.02
C VAL A 115 13.28 10.96 -19.10
N LEU A 116 12.05 10.63 -18.70
CA LEU A 116 10.96 10.41 -19.64
C LEU A 116 10.61 11.67 -20.44
N THR A 117 10.50 12.82 -19.77
CA THR A 117 10.20 14.11 -20.42
C THR A 117 11.32 14.60 -21.33
N MET A 118 12.57 14.19 -21.10
CA MET A 118 13.68 14.51 -21.99
C MET A 118 13.73 13.56 -23.20
N VAL A 119 13.62 12.24 -22.98
CA VAL A 119 13.84 11.23 -24.03
C VAL A 119 12.63 11.10 -24.95
N LEU A 120 11.41 11.15 -24.41
CA LEU A 120 10.17 11.00 -25.18
C LEU A 120 10.04 12.02 -26.33
N PRO A 121 10.17 13.34 -26.12
CA PRO A 121 10.06 14.30 -27.23
C PRO A 121 11.19 14.15 -28.25
N LEU A 122 12.43 13.81 -27.83
CA LEU A 122 13.53 13.55 -28.77
C LEU A 122 13.25 12.34 -29.66
N LEU A 123 12.68 11.28 -29.09
CA LEU A 123 12.27 10.09 -29.85
C LEU A 123 11.16 10.43 -30.85
N LEU A 124 10.15 11.20 -30.43
CA LEU A 124 9.09 11.66 -31.32
C LEU A 124 9.63 12.50 -32.48
N ILE A 125 10.54 13.44 -32.21
CA ILE A 125 11.18 14.26 -33.25
C ILE A 125 11.99 13.41 -34.23
N MET A 126 12.56 12.28 -33.78
CA MET A 126 13.33 11.37 -34.64
C MET A 126 12.44 10.41 -35.45
N VAL A 127 11.33 9.95 -34.89
CA VAL A 127 10.45 8.95 -35.49
C VAL A 127 9.37 9.58 -36.37
N LEU A 128 8.80 10.72 -35.98
CA LEU A 128 7.75 11.41 -36.75
C LEU A 128 8.18 11.70 -38.20
N PRO A 129 9.39 12.20 -38.50
CA PRO A 129 9.82 12.41 -39.88
C PRO A 129 9.94 11.09 -40.65
N LYS A 130 10.34 10.00 -40.00
CA LYS A 130 10.46 8.69 -40.66
C LYS A 130 9.09 8.10 -41.00
N LEU A 131 8.11 8.27 -40.13
CA LEU A 131 6.72 7.86 -40.41
C LEU A 131 6.11 8.73 -41.51
N MET A 132 6.38 10.04 -41.51
CA MET A 132 5.95 10.96 -42.57
C MET A 132 6.53 10.59 -43.93
N ASN A 133 7.84 10.31 -43.98
CA ASN A 133 8.52 9.93 -45.23
C ASN A 133 8.10 8.54 -45.74
N ALA A 134 7.56 7.68 -44.87
CA ALA A 134 7.04 6.35 -45.23
C ALA A 134 5.52 6.35 -45.51
N ALA A 135 4.81 7.44 -45.25
CA ALA A 135 3.37 7.58 -45.48
C ALA A 135 3.05 8.14 -46.88
N ASP A 136 1.86 7.79 -47.39
CA ASP A 136 1.36 8.21 -48.70
C ASP A 136 1.40 9.74 -48.94
N PRO A 137 1.61 10.21 -50.20
CA PRO A 137 1.74 11.63 -50.54
C PRO A 137 0.50 12.49 -50.23
N GLU A 138 -0.66 11.88 -50.00
CA GLU A 138 -1.88 12.58 -49.56
C GLU A 138 -1.84 12.89 -48.05
N ALA A 139 -1.45 11.92 -47.22
CA ALA A 139 -1.27 12.11 -45.77
C ALA A 139 -0.16 13.12 -45.44
N GLN A 140 0.89 13.19 -46.27
CA GLN A 140 1.93 14.21 -46.14
C GLN A 140 1.39 15.64 -46.37
N LYS A 141 0.45 15.84 -47.30
CA LYS A 141 -0.15 17.16 -47.56
C LYS A 141 -1.04 17.62 -46.43
N GLU A 142 -1.85 16.73 -45.86
CA GLU A 142 -2.71 17.02 -44.70
C GLU A 142 -1.90 17.29 -43.43
N MET A 143 -0.80 16.57 -43.22
CA MET A 143 0.05 16.82 -42.06
C MET A 143 0.93 18.07 -42.25
N GLN A 144 1.37 18.39 -43.47
CA GLN A 144 2.09 19.64 -43.75
C GLN A 144 1.20 20.87 -43.56
N SER A 145 -0.10 20.80 -43.87
CA SER A 145 -1.03 21.91 -43.61
C SER A 145 -1.25 22.10 -42.09
N GLN A 146 -1.39 21.01 -41.33
CA GLN A 146 -1.48 21.04 -39.86
C GLN A 146 -0.19 21.52 -39.20
N MET A 147 0.98 21.09 -39.69
CA MET A 147 2.28 21.51 -39.18
C MET A 147 2.57 22.98 -39.50
N LYS A 148 2.13 23.48 -40.68
CA LYS A 148 2.16 24.93 -40.99
C LYS A 148 1.26 25.74 -40.07
N ALA A 149 0.07 25.22 -39.71
CA ALA A 149 -0.80 25.85 -38.73
C ALA A 149 -0.19 25.84 -37.31
N PHE A 150 0.56 24.79 -36.94
CA PHE A 150 1.26 24.66 -35.65
C PHE A 150 2.52 25.54 -35.54
N ASN A 151 3.20 25.80 -36.65
CA ASN A 151 4.48 26.53 -36.69
C ASN A 151 4.28 28.06 -36.82
N ASP A 152 3.04 28.52 -37.04
CA ASP A 152 2.68 29.92 -36.89
C ASP A 152 2.70 30.24 -35.39
N LYS A 153 3.71 31.02 -34.97
CA LYS A 153 4.13 31.29 -33.56
C LYS A 153 3.03 31.81 -32.61
N SER A 154 1.80 31.98 -33.07
CA SER A 154 0.66 32.52 -32.33
C SER A 154 -0.17 31.47 -31.59
N THR A 155 0.04 30.16 -31.82
CA THR A 155 -0.89 29.14 -31.31
C THR A 155 -0.26 27.85 -30.77
N VAL A 156 1.02 27.82 -30.40
CA VAL A 156 1.51 26.73 -29.54
C VAL A 156 0.78 26.84 -28.21
N PRO A 157 -0.15 25.92 -27.87
CA PRO A 157 -0.82 25.97 -26.58
C PRO A 157 0.25 25.70 -25.53
N ASP A 158 0.25 26.47 -24.45
CA ASP A 158 1.15 26.21 -23.34
C ASP A 158 0.86 24.79 -22.86
N ILE A 159 1.83 23.89 -23.04
CA ILE A 159 1.68 22.45 -22.77
C ILE A 159 1.30 22.25 -21.30
N SER A 160 1.63 23.21 -20.44
CA SER A 160 1.19 23.26 -19.05
C SER A 160 -0.33 23.40 -18.89
N GLU A 161 -1.02 24.21 -19.71
CA GLU A 161 -2.47 24.37 -19.70
C GLU A 161 -3.19 23.15 -20.29
N MET A 162 -2.64 22.55 -21.35
CA MET A 162 -3.18 21.32 -21.93
C MET A 162 -3.07 20.13 -20.96
N LEU A 163 -1.92 19.94 -20.32
CA LEU A 163 -1.76 18.89 -19.30
C LEU A 163 -2.64 19.16 -18.08
N ALA A 164 -2.73 20.41 -17.63
CA ALA A 164 -3.63 20.79 -16.53
C ALA A 164 -5.12 20.56 -16.86
N SER A 165 -5.51 20.61 -18.13
CA SER A 165 -6.88 20.28 -18.57
C SER A 165 -7.18 18.77 -18.63
N TRP A 166 -6.14 17.92 -18.67
CA TRP A 166 -6.25 16.46 -18.74
C TRP A 166 -6.16 15.79 -17.37
N PHE A 167 -5.54 16.46 -16.39
CA PHE A 167 -5.67 16.11 -14.98
C PHE A 167 -6.93 16.77 -14.42
N PRO A 168 -7.82 16.04 -13.72
CA PRO A 168 -9.01 16.66 -13.15
C PRO A 168 -8.58 17.68 -12.10
N SER A 169 -8.83 18.96 -12.41
CA SER A 169 -8.52 20.12 -11.59
C SER A 169 -8.99 19.94 -10.14
N THR A 170 -8.05 19.84 -9.19
CA THR A 170 -8.35 20.15 -7.80
C THR A 170 -8.37 21.66 -7.64
N ASP A 171 -9.55 22.22 -7.40
CA ASP A 171 -9.80 23.62 -7.10
C ASP A 171 -8.75 24.25 -6.16
N THR A 172 -7.97 25.21 -6.65
CA THR A 172 -7.26 26.16 -5.79
C THR A 172 -7.70 27.58 -6.10
N LYS A 173 -8.63 28.07 -5.28
CA LYS A 173 -9.01 29.49 -5.18
C LYS A 173 -7.75 30.34 -4.90
N LYS A 174 -7.40 31.26 -5.82
CA LYS A 174 -6.41 32.32 -5.56
C LYS A 174 -6.96 33.32 -4.52
N PRO A 175 -6.20 33.71 -3.47
CA PRO A 175 -6.59 34.81 -2.59
C PRO A 175 -6.29 36.17 -3.26
N LYS A 176 -7.28 37.06 -3.29
CA LYS A 176 -7.15 38.43 -3.81
C LYS A 176 -6.31 39.28 -2.85
N HIS A 177 -5.17 39.78 -3.33
CA HIS A 177 -4.39 40.81 -2.63
C HIS A 177 -5.12 42.16 -2.71
N LYS A 178 -5.59 42.71 -1.58
CA LYS A 178 -6.12 44.09 -1.51
C LYS A 178 -4.94 45.06 -1.47
N ALA A 179 -4.86 45.96 -2.45
CA ALA A 179 -3.96 47.11 -2.41
C ALA A 179 -4.54 48.20 -1.50
N LYS A 180 -3.77 48.66 -0.49
CA LYS A 180 -4.06 49.86 0.29
C LYS A 180 -3.63 51.09 -0.53
N LYS A 181 -4.54 52.03 -0.77
CA LYS A 181 -4.22 53.38 -1.27
C LYS A 181 -3.75 54.26 -0.12
N LYS A 182 -2.68 55.03 -0.37
CA LYS A 182 -2.32 56.26 0.35
C LYS A 182 -3.27 57.37 -0.04
#